data_AF-A0A9W2VP47-F1
#
_entry.id   AF-A0A9W2VP47-F1
#
_cell.length_a   1.000
_cell.length_b   1.000
_cell.length_c   1.000
_cell.angle_alpha   90.00
_cell.angle_beta   90.00
_cell.angle_gamma   90.00
#
_symmetry.space_group_name_H-M   'P 1'
#
loop_
_entity.id
_entity.type
_entity.pdbx_description
1 polymer ?
#
loop_
_entity_poly.entity_id
_entity_poly.type
_entity_poly.pdbx_seq_one_letter_code
_entity_poly.pdbx_strand_id
1 'polypeptide(L)'
;MSRGRSSGSRRLDPAGHAARSASSPAPEEIYDRLLEVPVTREQLHHYRNVAESARSDLAATLVKFECAQSELRELCKENAFVKGQIVTLEETVNVHEMEAKASRETIMRLVSEVNRAQKKAASCTEEKDKLGQDLLSAVETKEALEREVRLFQERLLAGQRVWDASKQELSLLKKSSCELEKSLEASMDATAASRNQHSSFREKVAALLGGNWGTIVPTEDAILERIREMTGQGESRKSMVSQLEARISELVEQLGSESGFHQKALQRAQKAESKLETLQGQLTYLEGELASGDVLRDNLDFEKQKYLKFLDQLSEKMKLDQMAAELGFDMRLDVVLARTEQLVRLESNAVIENKTIAHNLQRKLKTQKERLESKELHVNLLRQKIAQLEQEKQVRSALAVERDEANLTLRKLQKKVERLQKELRVCRDSNAELKAQLADTHELKIKTLEQTKAIEDLNKSRDKLEKMKEKAEKKLMSVKSELDSTEHEAKEDKERARNMVEAVTSEMKTLKKSLEEAEKREKQLVDFREVVSQKLGLNMTSLALPDCEIIKCLERLIHLHRHHFVTCACLKDVTLG
;
A
#
# COMPACT_ATOMS: atom_id res chain seq x y z
N MET A 1 12.52 -44.93 -24.66
CA MET A 1 13.14 -46.14 -24.10
C MET A 1 12.04 -47.13 -23.76
N SER A 2 12.25 -48.41 -24.09
CA SER A 2 11.50 -49.63 -23.71
C SER A 2 10.03 -49.73 -24.18
N ARG A 3 9.66 -50.53 -25.20
CA ARG A 3 9.64 -52.03 -25.32
C ARG A 3 8.85 -52.68 -24.16
N GLY A 4 7.92 -53.63 -24.33
CA GLY A 4 7.45 -54.46 -25.45
C GLY A 4 6.06 -55.07 -25.08
N ARG A 5 5.26 -55.60 -26.02
CA ARG A 5 5.15 -57.05 -26.39
C ARG A 5 4.90 -57.97 -25.17
N SER A 6 4.03 -58.98 -25.14
CA SER A 6 3.39 -59.83 -26.17
C SER A 6 2.65 -60.98 -25.44
N SER A 7 1.65 -61.61 -26.11
CA SER A 7 1.22 -63.05 -26.03
C SER A 7 0.69 -63.59 -24.70
N GLY A 8 -0.27 -64.52 -24.60
CA GLY A 8 -0.75 -65.59 -25.49
C GLY A 8 -1.00 -66.86 -24.64
N SER A 9 -1.77 -67.84 -25.17
CA SER A 9 -2.17 -69.17 -24.62
C SER A 9 -3.36 -69.16 -23.64
N ARG A 10 -4.51 -69.82 -23.87
CA ARG A 10 -4.93 -71.11 -24.46
C ARG A 10 -4.71 -72.34 -23.53
N ARG A 11 -5.87 -72.91 -23.13
CA ARG A 11 -6.22 -74.29 -22.70
C ARG A 11 -5.48 -74.89 -21.49
N LEU A 12 -6.27 -75.51 -20.61
CA LEU A 12 -6.14 -76.90 -20.10
C LEU A 12 -7.47 -77.32 -19.43
N ASP A 13 -8.15 -78.31 -20.01
CA ASP A 13 -8.98 -79.30 -19.29
C ASP A 13 -8.02 -80.38 -18.70
N PRO A 14 -8.46 -81.55 -18.18
CA PRO A 14 -9.36 -81.87 -17.07
C PRO A 14 -8.70 -82.90 -16.10
N ALA A 15 -9.24 -83.09 -14.89
CA ALA A 15 -9.13 -84.30 -14.05
C ALA A 15 -9.96 -84.06 -12.77
N GLY A 16 -10.74 -84.97 -12.22
CA GLY A 16 -10.79 -86.42 -12.38
C GLY A 16 -10.75 -87.07 -10.99
N HIS A 17 -11.86 -87.75 -10.64
CA HIS A 17 -11.96 -88.83 -9.63
C HIS A 17 -11.62 -88.47 -8.16
N ALA A 18 -12.14 -89.12 -7.11
CA ALA A 18 -12.73 -90.44 -6.99
C ALA A 18 -13.53 -90.58 -5.68
N ALA A 19 -14.31 -91.68 -5.62
CA ALA A 19 -14.59 -92.52 -4.45
C ALA A 19 -15.57 -91.97 -3.39
N ARG A 20 -16.54 -92.72 -2.86
CA ARG A 20 -16.80 -94.18 -2.76
C ARG A 20 -18.28 -94.35 -2.34
N SER A 21 -19.11 -95.06 -3.10
CA SER A 21 -19.55 -96.45 -2.85
C SER A 21 -20.25 -96.71 -1.50
N ALA A 22 -21.54 -97.07 -1.58
CA ALA A 22 -22.11 -98.17 -0.80
C ALA A 22 -23.32 -98.73 -1.58
N SER A 23 -23.09 -99.88 -2.20
CA SER A 23 -24.07 -100.77 -2.81
C SER A 23 -24.85 -101.54 -1.75
N SER A 24 -26.15 -101.75 -2.02
CA SER A 24 -27.00 -102.95 -1.83
C SER A 24 -26.63 -104.01 -0.76
N PRO A 25 -27.62 -104.64 -0.11
CA PRO A 25 -28.33 -105.73 -0.82
C PRO A 25 -29.81 -105.94 -0.45
N ALA A 26 -30.59 -106.53 -1.37
CA ALA A 26 -31.73 -107.42 -1.04
C ALA A 26 -31.16 -108.74 -0.46
N PRO A 27 -31.85 -109.57 0.36
CA PRO A 27 -33.13 -110.23 0.00
C PRO A 27 -34.02 -110.66 1.22
N GLU A 28 -35.00 -111.55 0.93
CA GLU A 28 -35.78 -112.44 1.83
C GLU A 28 -37.02 -111.82 2.53
N GLU A 29 -38.24 -112.23 2.16
CA GLU A 29 -38.95 -113.50 2.45
C GLU A 29 -39.34 -113.68 3.93
N ILE A 30 -40.57 -114.17 4.11
CA ILE A 30 -41.17 -114.86 5.29
C ILE A 30 -42.17 -114.07 6.16
N TYR A 31 -43.44 -114.43 5.91
CA TYR A 31 -44.59 -114.62 6.81
C TYR A 31 -45.03 -113.48 7.75
N ASP A 32 -46.27 -113.00 7.55
CA ASP A 32 -47.25 -113.26 8.61
C ASP A 32 -48.67 -113.51 8.09
N ARG A 33 -49.26 -114.53 8.70
CA ARG A 33 -50.48 -115.23 8.32
C ARG A 33 -51.56 -114.81 9.32
N LEU A 34 -52.38 -113.81 9.03
CA LEU A 34 -53.55 -113.53 9.89
C LEU A 34 -54.80 -113.21 9.06
N LEU A 35 -55.59 -114.28 8.87
CA LEU A 35 -57.05 -114.35 8.90
C LEU A 35 -57.80 -113.58 7.79
N GLU A 36 -58.34 -114.35 6.85
CA GLU A 36 -59.61 -114.01 6.20
C GLU A 36 -60.66 -113.80 7.30
N VAL A 37 -60.82 -112.56 7.75
CA VAL A 37 -62.08 -112.10 8.31
C VAL A 37 -62.91 -111.68 7.10
N PRO A 38 -64.15 -112.16 6.91
CA PRO A 38 -65.03 -111.61 5.90
C PRO A 38 -65.28 -110.14 6.23
N VAL A 39 -64.57 -109.26 5.54
CA VAL A 39 -64.72 -107.81 5.58
C VAL A 39 -66.12 -107.49 5.07
N THR A 40 -66.93 -106.83 5.92
CA THR A 40 -68.31 -106.47 5.55
C THR A 40 -68.32 -105.38 4.48
N ARG A 41 -69.35 -105.35 3.63
CA ARG A 41 -69.53 -104.39 2.52
C ARG A 41 -69.36 -102.93 2.94
N GLU A 42 -69.67 -102.61 4.20
CA GLU A 42 -69.53 -101.28 4.80
C GLU A 42 -68.06 -100.86 4.94
N GLN A 43 -67.16 -101.78 5.30
CA GLN A 43 -65.73 -101.49 5.42
C GLN A 43 -65.11 -101.17 4.05
N LEU A 44 -65.48 -101.92 3.00
CA LEU A 44 -65.02 -101.63 1.63
C LEU A 44 -65.53 -100.28 1.11
N HIS A 45 -66.76 -99.89 1.44
CA HIS A 45 -67.31 -98.59 1.06
C HIS A 45 -66.61 -97.45 1.84
N HIS A 46 -66.29 -97.66 3.11
CA HIS A 46 -65.52 -96.71 3.90
C HIS A 46 -64.10 -96.52 3.34
N TYR A 47 -63.38 -97.60 3.04
CA TYR A 47 -62.05 -97.52 2.42
C TYR A 47 -62.07 -96.85 1.04
N ARG A 48 -63.12 -97.09 0.22
CA ARG A 48 -63.27 -96.43 -1.08
C ARG A 48 -63.48 -94.93 -0.94
N ASN A 49 -64.39 -94.50 -0.07
CA ASN A 49 -64.66 -93.08 0.15
C ASN A 49 -63.43 -92.36 0.73
N VAL A 50 -62.72 -92.99 1.66
CA VAL A 50 -61.46 -92.45 2.20
C VAL A 50 -60.41 -92.36 1.11
N ALA A 51 -60.30 -93.35 0.22
CA ALA A 51 -59.37 -93.31 -0.91
C ALA A 51 -59.74 -92.26 -1.97
N GLU A 52 -61.03 -92.05 -2.27
CA GLU A 52 -61.49 -91.02 -3.19
C GLU A 52 -61.31 -89.60 -2.62
N SER A 53 -61.59 -89.41 -1.33
CA SER A 53 -61.28 -88.16 -0.62
C SER A 53 -59.77 -87.89 -0.65
N ALA A 54 -58.95 -88.89 -0.33
CA ALA A 54 -57.49 -88.76 -0.37
C ALA A 54 -56.96 -88.47 -1.79
N ARG A 55 -57.59 -89.01 -2.85
CA ARG A 55 -57.26 -88.70 -4.24
C ARG A 55 -57.65 -87.28 -4.63
N SER A 56 -58.82 -86.81 -4.19
CA SER A 56 -59.27 -85.43 -4.40
C SER A 56 -58.34 -84.44 -3.70
N ASP A 57 -57.95 -84.74 -2.46
CA ASP A 57 -57.00 -83.94 -1.69
C ASP A 57 -55.60 -83.95 -2.33
N LEU A 58 -55.16 -85.09 -2.87
CA LEU A 58 -53.93 -85.18 -3.63
C LEU A 58 -53.97 -84.35 -4.92
N ALA A 59 -55.07 -84.39 -5.67
CA ALA A 59 -55.23 -83.57 -6.88
C ALA A 59 -55.26 -82.07 -6.55
N ALA A 60 -55.96 -81.66 -5.49
CA ALA A 60 -56.01 -80.27 -5.04
C ALA A 60 -54.64 -79.76 -4.57
N THR A 61 -53.86 -80.60 -3.88
CA THR A 61 -52.49 -80.26 -3.47
C THR A 61 -51.53 -80.19 -4.66
N LEU A 62 -51.68 -81.04 -5.67
CA LEU A 62 -50.89 -80.96 -6.91
C LEU A 62 -51.14 -79.67 -7.68
N VAL A 63 -52.40 -79.26 -7.87
CA VAL A 63 -52.71 -77.97 -8.56
C VAL A 63 -52.16 -76.79 -7.78
N LYS A 64 -52.27 -76.79 -6.44
CA LYS A 64 -51.67 -75.75 -5.59
C LYS A 64 -50.14 -75.74 -5.72
N PHE A 65 -49.51 -76.91 -5.79
CA PHE A 65 -48.07 -77.04 -6.00
C PHE A 65 -47.64 -76.51 -7.37
N GLU A 66 -48.36 -76.83 -8.45
CA GLU A 66 -48.11 -76.31 -9.79
C GLU A 66 -48.29 -74.79 -9.88
N CYS A 67 -49.32 -74.24 -9.23
CA CYS A 67 -49.57 -72.80 -9.14
C CYS A 67 -48.39 -72.11 -8.43
N ALA A 68 -48.00 -72.60 -7.25
CA ALA A 68 -46.85 -72.10 -6.51
C ALA A 68 -45.53 -72.23 -7.31
N GLN A 69 -45.37 -73.29 -8.11
CA GLN A 69 -44.22 -73.46 -8.98
C GLN A 69 -44.20 -72.44 -10.13
N SER A 70 -45.37 -72.07 -10.67
CA SER A 70 -45.50 -71.05 -11.70
C SER A 70 -45.18 -69.65 -11.15
N GLU A 71 -45.69 -69.32 -9.96
CA GLU A 71 -45.36 -68.08 -9.24
C GLU A 71 -43.87 -67.99 -8.92
N LEU A 72 -43.27 -69.10 -8.45
CA LEU A 72 -41.81 -69.18 -8.24
C LEU A 72 -41.01 -68.91 -9.52
N ARG A 73 -41.48 -69.38 -10.68
CA ARG A 73 -40.81 -69.14 -11.96
C ARG A 73 -40.89 -67.67 -12.39
N GLU A 74 -42.05 -67.04 -12.24
CA GLU A 74 -42.20 -65.60 -12.55
C GLU A 74 -41.37 -64.73 -11.60
N LEU A 75 -41.41 -65.02 -10.29
CA LEU A 75 -40.55 -64.35 -9.31
C LEU A 75 -39.05 -64.54 -9.62
N CYS A 76 -38.64 -65.72 -10.09
CA CYS A 76 -37.25 -65.94 -10.54
C CYS A 76 -36.89 -65.06 -11.75
N LYS A 77 -37.79 -64.90 -12.73
CA LYS A 77 -37.55 -64.05 -13.91
C LYS A 77 -37.49 -62.57 -13.54
N GLU A 78 -38.42 -62.10 -12.71
CA GLU A 78 -38.41 -60.72 -12.19
C GLU A 78 -37.14 -60.45 -11.39
N ASN A 79 -36.72 -61.38 -10.52
CA ASN A 79 -35.49 -61.26 -9.76
C ASN A 79 -34.26 -61.17 -10.68
N ALA A 80 -34.20 -61.98 -11.74
CA ALA A 80 -33.13 -61.91 -12.74
C ALA A 80 -33.12 -60.57 -13.50
N PHE A 81 -34.31 -60.06 -13.86
CA PHE A 81 -34.44 -58.76 -14.53
C PHE A 81 -34.01 -57.59 -13.63
N VAL A 82 -34.48 -57.56 -12.38
CA VAL A 82 -34.09 -56.55 -11.39
C VAL A 82 -32.59 -56.61 -11.12
N LYS A 83 -31.99 -57.81 -11.02
CA LYS A 83 -30.53 -57.96 -10.94
C LYS A 83 -29.81 -57.36 -12.13
N GLY A 84 -30.33 -57.56 -13.35
CA GLY A 84 -29.79 -56.92 -14.55
C GLY A 84 -29.86 -55.39 -14.49
N GLN A 85 -30.97 -54.83 -14.03
CA GLN A 85 -31.11 -53.37 -13.83
C GLN A 85 -30.18 -52.83 -12.74
N ILE A 86 -29.95 -53.59 -11.66
CA ILE A 86 -28.99 -53.20 -10.62
C ILE A 86 -27.58 -53.12 -11.21
N VAL A 87 -27.15 -54.11 -11.98
CA VAL A 87 -25.82 -54.11 -12.61
C VAL A 87 -25.64 -52.92 -13.56
N THR A 88 -26.63 -52.61 -14.40
CA THR A 88 -26.52 -51.45 -15.30
C THR A 88 -26.49 -50.13 -14.53
N LEU A 89 -27.32 -49.99 -13.49
CA LEU A 89 -27.27 -48.80 -12.62
C LEU A 89 -25.91 -48.68 -11.91
N GLU A 90 -25.36 -49.77 -11.37
CA GLU A 90 -24.01 -49.81 -10.77
C GLU A 90 -22.93 -49.37 -11.76
N GLU A 91 -22.98 -49.82 -13.01
CA GLU A 91 -22.06 -49.38 -14.07
C GLU A 91 -22.16 -47.88 -14.35
N THR A 92 -23.38 -47.34 -14.45
CA THR A 92 -23.57 -45.89 -14.66
C THR A 92 -23.08 -45.05 -13.50
N VAL A 93 -23.30 -45.50 -12.26
CA VAL A 93 -22.79 -44.84 -11.05
C VAL A 93 -21.26 -44.83 -11.05
N ASN A 94 -20.63 -45.96 -11.41
CA ASN A 94 -19.17 -46.05 -11.51
C ASN A 94 -18.59 -45.09 -12.57
N VAL A 95 -19.22 -45.00 -13.75
CA VAL A 95 -18.79 -44.05 -14.81
C VAL A 95 -18.88 -42.61 -14.30
N HIS A 96 -20.00 -42.22 -13.71
CA HIS A 96 -20.16 -40.87 -13.15
C HIS A 96 -19.19 -40.59 -12.00
N GLU A 97 -18.86 -41.57 -11.17
CA GLU A 97 -17.85 -41.40 -10.11
C GLU A 97 -16.46 -41.14 -10.70
N MET A 98 -16.07 -41.87 -11.75
CA MET A 98 -14.81 -41.67 -12.46
C MET A 98 -14.76 -40.30 -13.15
N GLU A 99 -15.83 -39.89 -13.83
CA GLU A 99 -15.95 -38.56 -14.44
C GLU A 99 -15.87 -37.44 -13.39
N ALA A 100 -16.52 -37.61 -12.24
CA ALA A 100 -16.45 -36.67 -11.13
C ALA A 100 -15.03 -36.59 -10.53
N LYS A 101 -14.30 -37.71 -10.45
CA LYS A 101 -12.87 -37.72 -10.05
C LYS A 101 -12.00 -36.93 -11.03
N ALA A 102 -12.10 -37.22 -12.32
CA ALA A 102 -11.35 -36.51 -13.36
C ALA A 102 -11.67 -35.00 -13.40
N SER A 103 -12.95 -34.65 -13.19
CA SER A 103 -13.41 -33.26 -13.12
C SER A 103 -12.80 -32.54 -11.90
N ARG A 104 -12.82 -33.18 -10.72
CA ARG A 104 -12.20 -32.63 -9.50
C ARG A 104 -10.71 -32.38 -9.67
N GLU A 105 -9.98 -33.33 -10.27
CA GLU A 105 -8.54 -33.17 -10.55
C GLU A 105 -8.27 -32.00 -11.50
N THR A 106 -9.10 -31.86 -12.55
CA THR A 106 -8.99 -30.73 -13.49
C THR A 106 -9.24 -29.40 -12.81
N ILE A 107 -10.27 -29.32 -11.96
CA ILE A 107 -10.57 -28.13 -11.17
C ILE A 107 -9.38 -27.80 -10.25
N MET A 108 -8.82 -28.78 -9.53
CA MET A 108 -7.67 -28.54 -8.64
C MET A 108 -6.43 -28.02 -9.37
N ARG A 109 -6.12 -28.56 -10.55
CA ARG A 109 -5.01 -28.08 -11.39
C ARG A 109 -5.27 -26.65 -11.87
N LEU A 110 -6.46 -26.35 -12.38
CA LEU A 110 -6.84 -25.00 -12.81
C LEU A 110 -6.79 -24.00 -11.64
N VAL A 111 -7.29 -24.38 -10.45
CA VAL A 111 -7.19 -23.56 -9.24
C VAL A 111 -5.74 -23.27 -8.88
N SER A 112 -4.86 -24.27 -8.98
CA SER A 112 -3.42 -24.09 -8.72
C SER A 112 -2.75 -23.16 -9.74
N GLU A 113 -3.12 -23.27 -11.01
CA GLU A 113 -2.64 -22.39 -12.08
C GLU A 113 -3.13 -20.95 -11.89
N VAL A 114 -4.42 -20.76 -11.56
CA VAL A 114 -5.01 -19.45 -11.24
C VAL A 114 -4.32 -18.85 -10.02
N ASN A 115 -4.09 -19.60 -8.95
CA ASN A 115 -3.39 -19.13 -7.77
C ASN A 115 -1.95 -18.69 -8.08
N ARG A 116 -1.24 -19.47 -8.91
CA ARG A 116 0.12 -19.13 -9.34
C ARG A 116 0.13 -17.87 -10.22
N ALA A 117 -0.82 -17.75 -11.15
CA ALA A 117 -0.98 -16.56 -11.97
C ALA A 117 -1.33 -15.33 -11.13
N GLN A 118 -2.23 -15.47 -10.15
CA GLN A 118 -2.61 -14.41 -9.22
C GLN A 118 -1.41 -13.92 -8.38
N LYS A 119 -0.58 -14.84 -7.88
CA LYS A 119 0.66 -14.47 -7.15
C LYS A 119 1.64 -13.72 -8.04
N LYS A 120 1.86 -14.17 -9.28
CA LYS A 120 2.72 -13.47 -10.24
C LYS A 120 2.18 -12.09 -10.61
N ALA A 121 0.86 -11.98 -10.83
CA ALA A 121 0.21 -10.71 -11.09
C ALA A 121 0.37 -9.75 -9.90
N ALA A 122 0.21 -10.23 -8.67
CA ALA A 122 0.42 -9.43 -7.46
C ALA A 122 1.87 -8.91 -7.39
N SER A 123 2.87 -9.79 -7.55
CA SER A 123 4.29 -9.41 -7.59
C SER A 123 4.59 -8.36 -8.66
N CYS A 124 4.05 -8.55 -9.88
CA CYS A 124 4.22 -7.59 -10.97
C CYS A 124 3.57 -6.24 -10.65
N THR A 125 2.40 -6.23 -9.99
CA THR A 125 1.79 -4.97 -9.54
C THR A 125 2.62 -4.27 -8.46
N GLU A 126 3.23 -5.00 -7.54
CA GLU A 126 4.10 -4.44 -6.50
C GLU A 126 5.38 -3.85 -7.09
N GLU A 127 6.03 -4.54 -8.02
CA GLU A 127 7.18 -4.02 -8.75
C GLU A 127 6.83 -2.77 -9.56
N LYS A 128 5.68 -2.75 -10.23
CA LYS A 128 5.20 -1.58 -10.95
C LYS A 128 4.95 -0.39 -10.02
N ASP A 129 4.34 -0.64 -8.87
CA ASP A 129 4.08 0.41 -7.88
C ASP A 129 5.40 0.97 -7.32
N LYS A 130 6.40 0.11 -7.08
CA LYS A 130 7.75 0.52 -6.64
C LYS A 130 8.47 1.37 -7.70
N LEU A 131 8.49 0.90 -8.96
CA LEU A 131 9.06 1.67 -10.08
C LEU A 131 8.35 3.01 -10.28
N GLY A 132 7.02 3.04 -10.07
CA GLY A 132 6.25 4.28 -10.11
C GLY A 132 6.68 5.27 -9.02
N GLN A 133 6.97 4.78 -7.82
CA GLN A 133 7.46 5.62 -6.72
C GLN A 133 8.89 6.13 -6.97
N ASP A 134 9.78 5.26 -7.44
CA ASP A 134 11.16 5.64 -7.80
C ASP A 134 11.17 6.70 -8.93
N LEU A 135 10.28 6.56 -9.92
CA LEU A 135 10.12 7.54 -10.99
C LEU A 135 9.65 8.91 -10.46
N LEU A 136 8.69 8.94 -9.54
CA LEU A 136 8.23 10.18 -8.93
C LEU A 136 9.36 10.88 -8.18
N SER A 137 10.11 10.16 -7.34
CA SER A 137 11.27 10.72 -6.64
C SER A 137 12.37 11.20 -7.60
N ALA A 138 12.59 10.50 -8.71
CA ALA A 138 13.52 10.94 -9.75
C ALA A 138 13.04 12.22 -10.48
N VAL A 139 11.73 12.38 -10.69
CA VAL A 139 11.17 13.59 -11.28
C VAL A 139 11.30 14.78 -10.33
N GLU A 140 10.99 14.62 -9.04
CA GLU A 140 11.13 15.68 -8.04
C GLU A 140 12.57 16.19 -7.92
N THR A 141 13.54 15.27 -7.89
CA THR A 141 14.97 15.61 -7.84
C THR A 141 15.43 16.29 -9.13
N LYS A 142 14.97 15.82 -10.29
CA LYS A 142 15.23 16.48 -11.58
C LYS A 142 14.70 17.92 -11.58
N GLU A 143 13.46 18.14 -11.16
CA GLU A 143 12.87 19.49 -11.11
C GLU A 143 13.61 20.41 -10.15
N ALA A 144 14.12 19.89 -9.03
CA ALA A 144 14.96 20.65 -8.10
C ALA A 144 16.26 21.09 -8.75
N LEU A 145 16.95 20.19 -9.44
CA LEU A 145 18.17 20.53 -10.19
C LEU A 145 17.89 21.52 -11.33
N GLU A 146 16.78 21.39 -12.04
CA GLU A 146 16.39 22.34 -13.09
C GLU A 146 16.14 23.75 -12.52
N ARG A 147 15.58 23.86 -11.32
CA ARG A 147 15.45 25.16 -10.62
C ARG A 147 16.81 25.76 -10.29
N GLU A 148 17.74 24.95 -9.78
CA GLU A 148 19.10 25.41 -9.49
C GLU A 148 19.86 25.84 -10.75
N VAL A 149 19.75 25.09 -11.84
CA VAL A 149 20.36 25.46 -13.14
C VAL A 149 19.84 26.81 -13.62
N ARG A 150 18.54 27.08 -13.50
CA ARG A 150 17.96 28.39 -13.85
C ARG A 150 18.54 29.50 -12.98
N LEU A 151 18.63 29.30 -11.67
CA LEU A 151 19.23 30.28 -10.75
C LEU A 151 20.71 30.56 -11.07
N PHE A 152 21.49 29.53 -11.41
CA PHE A 152 22.88 29.72 -11.82
C PHE A 152 22.99 30.46 -13.15
N GLN A 153 22.12 30.18 -14.11
CA GLN A 153 22.06 30.93 -15.37
C GLN A 153 21.71 32.41 -15.16
N GLU A 154 20.73 32.70 -14.31
CA GLU A 154 20.37 34.09 -13.94
C GLU A 154 21.54 34.82 -13.28
N ARG A 155 22.23 34.17 -12.32
CA ARG A 155 23.41 34.74 -11.67
C ARG A 155 24.56 34.97 -12.65
N LEU A 156 24.78 34.04 -13.58
CA LEU A 156 25.79 34.18 -14.62
C LEU A 156 25.49 35.37 -15.54
N LEU A 157 24.24 35.48 -16.01
CA LEU A 157 23.81 36.61 -16.85
C LEU A 157 23.90 37.95 -16.11
N ALA A 158 23.55 37.99 -14.82
CA ALA A 158 23.71 39.17 -13.99
C ALA A 158 25.20 39.55 -13.85
N GLY A 159 26.06 38.57 -13.56
CA GLY A 159 27.51 38.76 -13.48
C GLY A 159 28.11 39.26 -14.80
N GLN A 160 27.67 38.71 -15.93
CA GLN A 160 28.09 39.15 -17.26
C GLN A 160 27.73 40.61 -17.52
N ARG A 161 26.50 41.04 -17.19
CA ARG A 161 26.08 42.44 -17.34
C ARG A 161 26.92 43.40 -16.50
N VAL A 162 27.21 43.01 -15.26
CA VAL A 162 28.06 43.82 -14.36
C VAL A 162 29.49 43.93 -14.90
N TRP A 163 30.04 42.81 -15.40
CA TRP A 163 31.37 42.81 -16.01
C TRP A 163 31.43 43.66 -17.28
N ASP A 164 30.42 43.57 -18.15
CA ASP A 164 30.31 44.39 -19.36
C ASP A 164 30.21 45.88 -19.02
N ALA A 165 29.42 46.25 -18.00
CA ALA A 165 29.33 47.62 -17.51
C ALA A 165 30.68 48.13 -16.98
N SER A 166 31.35 47.34 -16.14
CA SER A 166 32.68 47.69 -15.61
C SER A 166 33.73 47.83 -16.73
N LYS A 167 33.67 46.97 -17.75
CA LYS A 167 34.53 47.07 -18.92
C LYS A 167 34.29 48.36 -19.72
N GLN A 168 33.03 48.78 -19.86
CA GLN A 168 32.68 50.05 -20.50
C GLN A 168 33.18 51.24 -19.68
N GLU A 169 32.96 51.25 -18.36
CA GLU A 169 33.46 52.29 -17.45
C GLU A 169 34.99 52.42 -17.53
N LEU A 170 35.71 51.30 -17.52
CA LEU A 170 37.18 51.29 -17.66
C LEU A 170 37.62 51.85 -19.02
N SER A 171 36.88 51.56 -20.09
CA SER A 171 37.17 52.13 -21.41
C SER A 171 36.95 53.65 -21.46
N LEU A 172 35.94 54.17 -20.76
CA LEU A 172 35.67 55.61 -20.63
C LEU A 172 36.74 56.29 -19.77
N LEU A 173 37.10 55.70 -18.63
CA LEU A 173 38.15 56.19 -17.76
C LEU A 173 39.50 56.26 -18.49
N LYS A 174 39.81 55.26 -19.33
CA LYS A 174 41.04 55.28 -20.13
C LYS A 174 41.04 56.41 -21.16
N LYS A 175 39.90 56.72 -21.78
CA LYS A 175 39.77 57.85 -22.71
C LYS A 175 39.95 59.18 -21.99
N SER A 176 39.28 59.39 -20.86
CA SER A 176 39.41 60.62 -20.08
C SER A 176 40.82 60.81 -19.52
N SER A 177 41.50 59.74 -19.10
CA SER A 177 42.91 59.79 -18.71
C SER A 177 43.81 60.27 -19.86
N CYS A 178 43.64 59.71 -21.06
CA CYS A 178 44.42 60.10 -22.23
C CYS A 178 44.14 61.55 -22.67
N GLU A 179 42.89 62.02 -22.56
CA GLU A 179 42.53 63.41 -22.82
C GLU A 179 43.16 64.36 -21.81
N LEU A 180 43.14 63.98 -20.52
CA LEU A 180 43.77 64.75 -19.45
C LEU A 180 45.29 64.83 -19.63
N GLU A 181 45.94 63.72 -19.98
CA GLU A 181 47.37 63.68 -20.30
C GLU A 181 47.72 64.62 -21.46
N LYS A 182 46.95 64.60 -22.55
CA LYS A 182 47.15 65.53 -23.68
C LYS A 182 46.97 67.00 -23.28
N SER A 183 45.98 67.28 -22.44
CA SER A 183 45.72 68.63 -21.93
C SER A 183 46.86 69.12 -21.02
N LEU A 184 47.37 68.22 -20.16
CA LEU A 184 48.52 68.50 -19.30
C LEU A 184 49.77 68.79 -20.12
N GLU A 185 50.07 67.97 -21.13
CA GLU A 185 51.22 68.18 -22.02
C GLU A 185 51.11 69.52 -22.74
N ALA A 186 49.95 69.83 -23.33
CA ALA A 186 49.71 71.10 -23.99
C ALA A 186 49.86 72.30 -23.04
N SER A 187 49.44 72.16 -21.78
CA SER A 187 49.65 73.18 -20.76
C SER A 187 51.13 73.35 -20.42
N MET A 188 51.87 72.26 -20.27
CA MET A 188 53.32 72.29 -20.03
C MET A 188 54.05 72.98 -21.18
N ASP A 189 53.75 72.64 -22.43
CA ASP A 189 54.30 73.29 -23.62
C ASP A 189 53.97 74.78 -23.66
N ALA A 190 52.73 75.18 -23.35
CA ALA A 190 52.33 76.58 -23.30
C ALA A 190 53.09 77.35 -22.21
N THR A 191 53.27 76.76 -21.03
CA THR A 191 54.06 77.39 -19.96
C THR A 191 55.55 77.50 -20.33
N ALA A 192 56.11 76.51 -21.02
CA ALA A 192 57.48 76.56 -21.53
C ALA A 192 57.63 77.66 -22.60
N ALA A 193 56.71 77.75 -23.55
CA ALA A 193 56.68 78.79 -24.57
C ALA A 193 56.58 80.21 -23.95
N SER A 194 55.67 80.40 -23.00
CA SER A 194 55.52 81.69 -22.29
C SER A 194 56.80 82.04 -21.52
N ARG A 195 57.39 81.09 -20.78
CA ARG A 195 58.65 81.28 -20.06
C ARG A 195 59.78 81.69 -21.00
N ASN A 196 59.88 81.06 -22.17
CA ASN A 196 60.87 81.41 -23.20
C ASN A 196 60.65 82.82 -23.76
N GLN A 197 59.40 83.20 -24.03
CA GLN A 197 59.04 84.56 -24.45
C GLN A 197 59.42 85.60 -23.40
N HIS A 198 59.14 85.33 -22.12
CA HIS A 198 59.50 86.22 -21.01
C HIS A 198 61.02 86.35 -20.88
N SER A 199 61.77 85.25 -21.06
CA SER A 199 63.24 85.32 -21.09
C SER A 199 63.75 86.19 -22.24
N SER A 200 63.27 85.97 -23.46
CA SER A 200 63.67 86.76 -24.63
C SER A 200 63.31 88.24 -24.50
N PHE A 201 62.15 88.56 -23.92
CA PHE A 201 61.77 89.94 -23.64
C PHE A 201 62.75 90.62 -22.67
N ARG A 202 63.10 89.94 -21.57
CA ARG A 202 64.08 90.46 -20.60
C ARG A 202 65.45 90.71 -21.24
N GLU A 203 65.90 89.81 -22.10
CA GLU A 203 67.16 89.99 -22.87
C GLU A 203 67.12 91.23 -23.76
N LYS A 204 66.01 91.47 -24.48
CA LYS A 204 65.85 92.67 -25.32
C LYS A 204 65.87 93.97 -24.51
N VAL A 205 65.20 93.99 -23.35
CA VAL A 205 65.19 95.17 -22.47
C VAL A 205 66.58 95.45 -21.90
N ALA A 206 67.30 94.42 -21.46
CA ALA A 206 68.67 94.57 -20.97
C ALA A 206 69.62 95.11 -22.06
N ALA A 207 69.47 94.65 -23.31
CA ALA A 207 70.25 95.13 -24.45
C ALA A 207 70.01 96.63 -24.75
N LEU A 208 68.75 97.08 -24.73
CA LEU A 208 68.40 98.49 -24.96
C LEU A 208 68.98 99.42 -23.88
N LEU A 209 68.99 98.97 -22.63
CA LEU A 209 69.51 99.75 -21.50
C LEU A 209 71.05 99.75 -21.43
N GLY A 210 71.72 98.75 -22.02
CA GLY A 210 73.18 98.58 -21.93
C GLY A 210 74.02 99.41 -22.91
N GLY A 211 73.41 100.13 -23.85
CA GLY A 211 74.09 100.77 -25.00
C GLY A 211 75.28 101.68 -24.63
N ASN A 212 75.04 102.85 -24.05
CA ASN A 212 76.10 103.83 -23.77
C ASN A 212 76.67 103.75 -22.34
N TRP A 213 76.29 102.72 -21.57
CA TRP A 213 76.44 102.71 -20.12
C TRP A 213 76.92 101.38 -19.51
N GLY A 214 77.28 100.39 -20.34
CA GLY A 214 77.84 99.10 -19.91
C GLY A 214 76.86 97.93 -20.01
N THR A 215 77.38 96.70 -20.08
CA THR A 215 76.57 95.47 -20.22
C THR A 215 75.77 95.18 -18.93
N ILE A 216 74.45 95.03 -19.06
CA ILE A 216 73.53 94.73 -17.95
C ILE A 216 73.08 93.27 -18.04
N VAL A 217 73.04 92.58 -16.90
CA VAL A 217 72.53 91.21 -16.81
C VAL A 217 71.00 91.24 -16.99
N PRO A 218 70.39 90.35 -17.81
CA PRO A 218 68.95 90.33 -18.07
C PRO A 218 68.13 89.73 -16.93
N THR A 219 68.36 90.23 -15.72
CA THR A 219 67.55 89.98 -14.52
C THR A 219 66.68 91.21 -14.21
N GLU A 220 65.48 90.96 -13.69
CA GLU A 220 64.47 92.00 -13.43
C GLU A 220 65.00 93.10 -12.49
N ASP A 221 65.69 92.70 -11.43
CA ASP A 221 66.27 93.62 -10.45
C ASP A 221 67.36 94.53 -11.07
N ALA A 222 68.21 94.00 -11.93
CA ALA A 222 69.29 94.76 -12.59
C ALA A 222 68.75 95.79 -13.59
N ILE A 223 67.64 95.47 -14.28
CA ILE A 223 66.94 96.40 -15.17
C ILE A 223 66.33 97.56 -14.36
N LEU A 224 65.68 97.27 -13.22
CA LEU A 224 65.04 98.28 -12.38
C LEU A 224 66.04 99.22 -11.70
N GLU A 225 67.19 98.72 -11.28
CA GLU A 225 68.23 99.52 -10.66
C GLU A 225 68.83 100.53 -11.65
N ARG A 226 69.04 100.11 -12.90
CA ARG A 226 69.57 100.98 -13.96
C ARG A 226 68.65 102.15 -14.34
N ILE A 227 67.33 101.93 -14.36
CA ILE A 227 66.35 102.99 -14.66
C ILE A 227 66.40 104.10 -13.60
N ARG A 228 66.63 103.76 -12.32
CA ARG A 228 66.75 104.73 -11.24
C ARG A 228 67.98 105.63 -11.40
N GLU A 229 69.12 105.07 -11.82
CA GLU A 229 70.36 105.83 -12.03
C GLU A 229 70.26 106.85 -13.18
N MET A 230 69.63 106.50 -14.30
CA MET A 230 69.43 107.43 -15.43
C MET A 230 68.59 108.65 -15.04
N THR A 231 67.60 108.46 -14.17
CA THR A 231 66.68 109.53 -13.75
C THR A 231 67.41 110.56 -12.90
N GLY A 232 68.30 110.14 -11.99
CA GLY A 232 69.08 111.05 -11.14
C GLY A 232 70.06 111.96 -11.92
N GLN A 233 70.62 111.49 -13.05
CA GLN A 233 71.47 112.35 -13.89
C GLN A 233 70.70 113.46 -14.60
N GLY A 234 69.44 113.23 -14.99
CA GLY A 234 68.62 114.21 -15.70
C GLY A 234 68.35 115.47 -14.88
N GLU A 235 68.15 115.31 -13.57
CA GLU A 235 67.87 116.42 -12.65
C GLU A 235 69.09 117.36 -12.48
N SER A 236 70.31 116.80 -12.47
CA SER A 236 71.55 117.59 -12.35
C SER A 236 71.77 118.56 -13.54
N ARG A 237 71.46 118.13 -14.77
CA ARG A 237 71.62 118.94 -15.98
C ARG A 237 70.65 120.11 -16.04
N LYS A 238 69.44 119.95 -15.50
CA LYS A 238 68.41 120.98 -15.46
C LYS A 238 68.83 122.19 -14.62
N SER A 239 69.54 121.96 -13.51
CA SER A 239 70.05 123.02 -12.63
C SER A 239 71.12 123.91 -13.30
N MET A 240 71.92 123.35 -14.22
CA MET A 240 72.97 124.05 -14.95
C MET A 240 72.40 125.01 -16.01
N VAL A 241 71.26 124.66 -16.62
CA VAL A 241 70.60 125.49 -17.65
C VAL A 241 70.07 126.79 -17.07
N SER A 242 69.43 126.76 -15.89
CA SER A 242 68.88 127.95 -15.25
C SER A 242 69.95 128.99 -14.85
N GLN A 243 71.21 128.58 -14.67
CA GLN A 243 72.31 129.48 -14.35
C GLN A 243 72.84 130.24 -15.58
N LEU A 244 72.70 129.67 -16.77
CA LEU A 244 73.08 130.31 -18.04
C LEU A 244 72.04 131.34 -18.50
N GLU A 245 70.76 131.07 -18.25
CA GLU A 245 69.64 131.97 -18.60
C GLU A 245 69.74 133.33 -17.90
N ALA A 246 70.20 133.38 -16.64
CA ALA A 246 70.38 134.63 -15.90
C ALA A 246 71.44 135.57 -16.50
N ARG A 247 72.48 135.01 -17.13
CA ARG A 247 73.59 135.76 -17.76
C ARG A 247 73.21 136.39 -19.10
N ILE A 248 72.23 135.83 -19.80
CA ILE A 248 71.76 136.32 -21.10
C ILE A 248 70.93 137.60 -20.92
N SER A 249 70.14 137.70 -19.85
CA SER A 249 69.29 138.86 -19.59
C SER A 249 70.05 140.18 -19.38
N GLU A 250 71.26 140.14 -18.81
CA GLU A 250 72.10 141.33 -18.54
C GLU A 250 72.75 141.90 -19.82
N LEU A 251 73.06 141.04 -20.81
CA LEU A 251 73.62 141.44 -22.11
C LEU A 251 72.56 142.03 -23.06
N VAL A 252 71.29 141.65 -22.90
CA VAL A 252 70.17 142.13 -23.72
C VAL A 252 69.85 143.61 -23.44
N GLU A 253 70.06 144.09 -22.21
CA GLU A 253 69.76 145.47 -21.82
C GLU A 253 70.76 146.48 -22.42
N GLN A 254 72.02 146.08 -22.67
CA GLN A 254 73.05 146.91 -23.31
C GLN A 254 72.88 147.03 -24.83
N LEU A 255 72.23 146.06 -25.48
CA LEU A 255 71.97 146.05 -26.92
C LEU A 255 70.79 146.98 -27.32
N GLY A 256 69.89 147.28 -26.37
CA GLY A 256 68.71 148.13 -26.60
C GLY A 256 69.01 149.59 -26.94
N SER A 257 70.11 150.16 -26.43
CA SER A 257 70.49 151.55 -26.72
C SER A 257 71.10 151.75 -28.12
N GLU A 258 71.67 150.70 -28.71
CA GLU A 258 72.27 150.70 -30.07
C GLU A 258 71.20 150.51 -31.17
N SER A 259 70.18 149.69 -30.89
CA SER A 259 69.05 149.37 -31.78
C SER A 259 68.24 150.60 -32.25
N GLY A 260 68.15 151.66 -31.45
CA GLY A 260 67.34 152.85 -31.76
C GLY A 260 67.81 153.64 -33.00
N PHE A 261 69.10 153.58 -33.32
CA PHE A 261 69.65 154.20 -34.54
C PHE A 261 69.39 153.35 -35.80
N HIS A 262 69.22 152.03 -35.65
CA HIS A 262 69.00 151.08 -36.75
C HIS A 262 67.54 151.09 -37.28
N GLN A 263 66.56 151.37 -36.43
CA GLN A 263 65.11 151.39 -36.75
C GLN A 263 64.74 152.35 -37.89
N LYS A 264 65.43 153.50 -38.01
CA LYS A 264 65.11 154.55 -39.01
C LYS A 264 65.60 154.21 -40.42
N ALA A 265 66.59 153.31 -40.56
CA ALA A 265 67.05 152.80 -41.84
C ALA A 265 66.16 151.64 -42.34
N LEU A 266 65.65 150.81 -41.42
CA LEU A 266 64.84 149.63 -41.71
C LEU A 266 63.45 149.96 -42.30
N GLN A 267 62.81 151.05 -41.87
CA GLN A 267 61.49 151.46 -42.39
C GLN A 267 61.47 151.77 -43.90
N ARG A 268 62.62 152.10 -44.50
CA ARG A 268 62.73 152.31 -45.96
C ARG A 268 62.83 151.00 -46.75
N ALA A 269 63.37 149.92 -46.17
CA ALA A 269 63.51 148.62 -46.82
C ALA A 269 62.20 147.81 -46.80
N GLN A 270 61.48 147.83 -45.67
CA GLN A 270 60.22 147.09 -45.47
C GLN A 270 59.11 147.46 -46.47
N LYS A 271 59.10 148.70 -46.96
CA LYS A 271 58.09 149.20 -47.92
C LYS A 271 58.30 148.66 -49.35
N ALA A 272 59.48 148.11 -49.64
CA ALA A 272 59.78 147.44 -50.91
C ALA A 272 59.52 145.92 -50.83
N GLU A 273 59.81 145.29 -49.70
CA GLU A 273 59.59 143.85 -49.46
C GLU A 273 58.10 143.46 -49.47
N SER A 274 57.23 144.29 -48.89
CA SER A 274 55.78 144.00 -48.83
C SER A 274 55.12 143.82 -50.20
N LYS A 275 55.68 144.43 -51.26
CA LYS A 275 55.16 144.32 -52.64
C LYS A 275 55.64 143.07 -53.36
N LEU A 276 56.77 142.51 -52.96
CA LEU A 276 57.31 141.26 -53.52
C LEU A 276 56.53 140.05 -52.97
N GLU A 277 56.29 140.06 -51.65
CA GLU A 277 55.64 138.96 -50.93
C GLU A 277 54.18 138.71 -51.39
N THR A 278 53.46 139.78 -51.76
CA THR A 278 52.07 139.65 -52.26
C THR A 278 52.00 138.93 -53.61
N LEU A 279 52.95 139.19 -54.52
CA LEU A 279 53.00 138.55 -55.83
C LEU A 279 53.46 137.09 -55.73
N GLN A 280 54.40 136.81 -54.82
CA GLN A 280 54.89 135.45 -54.58
C GLN A 280 53.80 134.52 -54.00
N GLY A 281 52.97 135.03 -53.07
CA GLY A 281 51.89 134.24 -52.47
C GLY A 281 50.80 133.81 -53.46
N GLN A 282 50.51 134.63 -54.48
CA GLN A 282 49.51 134.29 -55.51
C GLN A 282 50.00 133.19 -56.46
N LEU A 283 51.30 133.17 -56.77
CA LEU A 283 51.90 132.14 -57.62
C LEU A 283 51.85 130.76 -56.93
N THR A 284 52.29 130.70 -55.67
CA THR A 284 52.33 129.45 -54.90
C THR A 284 50.95 128.84 -54.66
N TYR A 285 49.90 129.66 -54.56
CA TYR A 285 48.53 129.17 -54.37
C TYR A 285 47.99 128.45 -55.62
N LEU A 286 48.22 129.01 -56.82
CA LEU A 286 47.75 128.42 -58.07
C LEU A 286 48.53 127.13 -58.43
N GLU A 287 49.82 127.08 -58.11
CA GLU A 287 50.64 125.87 -58.27
C GLU A 287 50.15 124.73 -57.35
N GLY A 288 49.71 125.05 -56.13
CA GLY A 288 49.13 124.09 -55.19
C GLY A 288 47.80 123.50 -55.65
N GLU A 289 46.90 124.33 -56.21
CA GLU A 289 45.61 123.88 -56.74
C GLU A 289 45.76 122.98 -57.98
N LEU A 290 46.76 123.25 -58.83
CA LEU A 290 47.02 122.39 -59.99
C LEU A 290 47.54 121.02 -59.56
N ALA A 291 48.49 120.99 -58.61
CA ALA A 291 49.06 119.74 -58.10
C ALA A 291 48.03 118.88 -57.34
N SER A 292 47.13 119.49 -56.57
CA SER A 292 46.06 118.75 -55.88
C SER A 292 45.04 118.15 -56.85
N GLY A 293 44.74 118.86 -57.95
CA GLY A 293 43.89 118.37 -59.03
C GLY A 293 44.45 117.14 -59.75
N ASP A 294 45.77 117.05 -59.94
CA ASP A 294 46.42 115.91 -60.59
C ASP A 294 46.38 114.65 -59.72
N VAL A 295 46.70 114.78 -58.42
CA VAL A 295 46.63 113.68 -57.45
C VAL A 295 45.21 113.12 -57.32
N LEU A 296 44.18 113.97 -57.38
CA LEU A 296 42.78 113.52 -57.33
C LEU A 296 42.40 112.68 -58.56
N ARG A 297 42.88 113.03 -59.75
CA ARG A 297 42.61 112.26 -60.98
C ARG A 297 43.29 110.89 -60.96
N ASP A 298 44.55 110.83 -60.53
CA ASP A 298 45.27 109.55 -60.41
C ASP A 298 44.62 108.61 -59.40
N ASN A 299 44.12 109.12 -58.27
CA ASN A 299 43.39 108.33 -57.28
C ASN A 299 42.08 107.76 -57.85
N LEU A 300 41.33 108.56 -58.62
CA LEU A 300 40.10 108.11 -59.29
C LEU A 300 40.38 107.02 -60.34
N ASP A 301 41.44 107.18 -61.14
CA ASP A 301 41.84 106.19 -62.13
C ASP A 301 42.35 104.89 -61.48
N PHE A 302 43.09 104.98 -60.36
CA PHE A 302 43.51 103.82 -59.59
C PHE A 302 42.31 103.03 -59.04
N GLU A 303 41.34 103.70 -58.42
CA GLU A 303 40.13 103.04 -57.93
C GLU A 303 39.33 102.43 -59.09
N LYS A 304 39.19 103.12 -60.23
CA LYS A 304 38.54 102.56 -61.43
C LYS A 304 39.20 101.27 -61.92
N GLN A 305 40.53 101.21 -61.94
CA GLN A 305 41.25 99.98 -62.31
C GLN A 305 41.02 98.84 -61.31
N LYS A 306 40.96 99.15 -60.02
CA LYS A 306 40.67 98.16 -58.96
C LYS A 306 39.25 97.61 -59.08
N TYR A 307 38.27 98.45 -59.36
CA TYR A 307 36.88 98.03 -59.63
C TYR A 307 36.75 97.17 -60.88
N LEU A 308 37.46 97.52 -61.97
CA LEU A 308 37.49 96.70 -63.19
C LEU A 308 38.06 95.30 -62.93
N LYS A 309 39.19 95.22 -62.21
CA LYS A 309 39.78 93.92 -61.81
C LYS A 309 38.82 93.08 -60.96
N PHE A 310 38.08 93.71 -60.05
CA PHE A 310 37.06 93.01 -59.26
C PHE A 310 35.93 92.47 -60.13
N LEU A 311 35.44 93.25 -61.11
CA LEU A 311 34.40 92.81 -62.04
C LEU A 311 34.86 91.68 -62.97
N ASP A 312 36.12 91.67 -63.39
CA ASP A 312 36.71 90.57 -64.15
C ASP A 312 36.71 89.28 -63.30
N GLN A 313 37.19 89.35 -62.05
CA GLN A 313 37.17 88.20 -61.13
C GLN A 313 35.75 87.70 -60.86
N LEU A 314 34.78 88.60 -60.70
CA LEU A 314 33.40 88.24 -60.45
C LEU A 314 32.77 87.55 -61.68
N SER A 315 33.09 88.07 -62.87
CA SER A 315 32.65 87.52 -64.15
C SER A 315 33.21 86.10 -64.37
N GLU A 316 34.48 85.85 -63.99
CA GLU A 316 35.10 84.52 -64.01
C GLU A 316 34.41 83.53 -63.09
N LYS A 317 34.15 83.91 -61.84
CA LYS A 317 33.43 83.06 -60.90
C LYS A 317 32.01 82.74 -61.36
N MET A 318 31.38 83.65 -62.10
CA MET A 318 30.04 83.47 -62.66
C MET A 318 30.02 82.79 -64.04
N LYS A 319 31.20 82.48 -64.61
CA LYS A 319 31.41 81.91 -65.95
C LYS A 319 30.87 82.79 -67.09
N LEU A 320 31.08 84.10 -66.96
CA LEU A 320 30.69 85.12 -67.94
C LEU A 320 31.88 85.68 -68.74
N ASP A 321 33.07 85.09 -68.60
CA ASP A 321 34.35 85.59 -69.13
C ASP A 321 34.30 86.01 -70.60
N GLN A 322 33.72 85.15 -71.45
CA GLN A 322 33.61 85.41 -72.89
C GLN A 322 32.68 86.58 -73.21
N MET A 323 31.61 86.77 -72.43
CA MET A 323 30.62 87.83 -72.62
C MET A 323 31.10 89.15 -72.01
N ALA A 324 31.81 89.10 -70.88
CA ALA A 324 32.38 90.27 -70.23
C ALA A 324 33.50 90.92 -71.07
N ALA A 325 34.29 90.12 -71.80
CA ALA A 325 35.37 90.61 -72.65
C ALA A 325 34.91 91.59 -73.75
N GLU A 326 33.67 91.46 -74.22
CA GLU A 326 33.11 92.23 -75.35
C GLU A 326 32.23 93.42 -74.90
N LEU A 327 31.98 93.57 -73.59
CA LEU A 327 31.06 94.56 -73.03
C LEU A 327 31.78 95.71 -72.30
N GLY A 328 31.22 96.92 -72.44
CA GLY A 328 31.63 98.10 -71.65
C GLY A 328 31.26 97.98 -70.17
N PHE A 329 31.90 98.79 -69.32
CA PHE A 329 31.77 98.73 -67.85
C PHE A 329 30.32 98.65 -67.35
N ASP A 330 29.44 99.52 -67.85
CA ASP A 330 28.04 99.57 -67.40
C ASP A 330 27.27 98.29 -67.74
N MET A 331 27.48 97.73 -68.93
CA MET A 331 26.78 96.51 -69.37
C MET A 331 27.28 95.24 -68.66
N ARG A 332 28.55 95.22 -68.20
CA ARG A 332 29.09 94.11 -67.41
C ARG A 332 28.33 93.96 -66.08
N LEU A 333 27.95 95.07 -65.45
CA LEU A 333 27.15 95.06 -64.23
C LEU A 333 25.77 94.44 -64.47
N ASP A 334 25.08 94.84 -65.56
CA ASP A 334 23.76 94.31 -65.90
C ASP A 334 23.77 92.81 -66.19
N VAL A 335 24.81 92.32 -66.90
CA VAL A 335 24.96 90.88 -67.19
C VAL A 335 25.26 90.07 -65.91
N VAL A 336 26.10 90.59 -65.02
CA VAL A 336 26.39 89.98 -63.71
C VAL A 336 25.12 89.90 -62.86
N LEU A 337 24.31 90.96 -62.83
CA LEU A 337 23.03 90.98 -62.13
C LEU A 337 22.05 89.95 -62.69
N ALA A 338 21.86 89.92 -64.01
CA ALA A 338 20.98 88.96 -64.67
C ALA A 338 21.39 87.50 -64.41
N ARG A 339 22.70 87.23 -64.43
CA ARG A 339 23.24 85.89 -64.11
C ARG A 339 23.01 85.51 -62.65
N THR A 340 23.16 86.46 -61.73
CA THR A 340 22.90 86.25 -60.30
C THR A 340 21.44 85.90 -60.07
N GLU A 341 20.51 86.65 -60.67
CA GLU A 341 19.09 86.34 -60.59
C GLU A 341 18.75 84.96 -61.15
N GLN A 342 19.38 84.56 -62.26
CA GLN A 342 19.21 83.22 -62.82
C GLN A 342 19.66 82.12 -61.85
N LEU A 343 20.85 82.26 -61.25
CA LEU A 343 21.38 81.28 -60.29
C LEU A 343 20.46 81.15 -59.07
N VAL A 344 19.97 82.27 -58.54
CA VAL A 344 18.99 82.27 -57.44
C VAL A 344 17.71 81.51 -57.81
N ARG A 345 17.19 81.67 -59.04
CA ARG A 345 16.02 80.90 -59.50
C ARG A 345 16.31 79.40 -59.59
N LEU A 346 17.47 79.00 -60.09
CA LEU A 346 17.86 77.60 -60.18
C LEU A 346 18.02 76.95 -58.80
N GLU A 347 18.66 77.65 -57.86
CA GLU A 347 18.79 77.18 -56.48
C GLU A 347 17.42 77.07 -55.80
N SER A 348 16.54 78.06 -55.99
CA SER A 348 15.17 78.02 -55.46
C SER A 348 14.39 76.81 -55.99
N ASN A 349 14.48 76.52 -57.30
CA ASN A 349 13.84 75.34 -57.89
C ASN A 349 14.41 74.04 -57.32
N ALA A 350 15.74 73.91 -57.20
CA ALA A 350 16.37 72.74 -56.60
C ALA A 350 15.96 72.54 -55.13
N VAL A 351 15.82 73.62 -54.36
CA VAL A 351 15.32 73.58 -52.98
C VAL A 351 13.86 73.09 -52.93
N ILE A 352 13.01 73.56 -53.85
CA ILE A 352 11.60 73.12 -53.94
C ILE A 352 11.52 71.63 -54.30
N GLU A 353 12.31 71.17 -55.26
CA GLU A 353 12.39 69.74 -55.64
C GLU A 353 12.86 68.89 -54.46
N ASN A 354 13.95 69.29 -53.79
CA ASN A 354 14.46 68.61 -52.61
C ASN A 354 13.44 68.57 -51.47
N LYS A 355 12.72 69.67 -51.22
CA LYS A 355 11.62 69.73 -50.24
C LYS A 355 10.51 68.74 -50.60
N THR A 356 10.18 68.62 -51.88
CA THR A 356 9.18 67.68 -52.38
C THR A 356 9.63 66.23 -52.19
N ILE A 357 10.89 65.90 -52.54
CA ILE A 357 11.48 64.57 -52.33
C ILE A 357 11.52 64.23 -50.84
N ALA A 358 11.97 65.16 -49.99
CA ALA A 358 12.02 64.96 -48.54
C ALA A 358 10.62 64.68 -47.97
N HIS A 359 9.61 65.43 -48.39
CA HIS A 359 8.23 65.19 -47.97
C HIS A 359 7.71 63.82 -48.45
N ASN A 360 8.04 63.40 -49.67
CA ASN A 360 7.69 62.08 -50.20
C ASN A 360 8.36 60.96 -49.40
N LEU A 361 9.65 61.10 -49.05
CA LEU A 361 10.37 60.15 -48.20
C LEU A 361 9.79 60.12 -46.79
N GLN A 362 9.45 61.27 -46.21
CA GLN A 362 8.82 61.37 -44.91
C GLN A 362 7.46 60.64 -44.88
N ARG A 363 6.64 60.80 -45.93
CA ARG A 363 5.38 60.04 -46.08
C ARG A 363 5.63 58.53 -46.16
N LYS A 364 6.58 58.10 -47.01
CA LYS A 364 6.96 56.67 -47.11
C LYS A 364 7.43 56.11 -45.77
N LEU A 365 8.25 56.86 -45.04
CA LEU A 365 8.75 56.48 -43.72
C LEU A 365 7.60 56.37 -42.70
N LYS A 366 6.65 57.31 -42.71
CA LYS A 366 5.44 57.24 -41.86
C LYS A 366 4.63 55.98 -42.15
N THR A 367 4.37 55.67 -43.42
CA THR A 367 3.63 54.46 -43.81
C THR A 367 4.37 53.17 -43.44
N GLN A 368 5.70 53.12 -43.60
CA GLN A 368 6.48 51.95 -43.16
C GLN A 368 6.48 51.79 -41.65
N LYS A 369 6.52 52.89 -40.89
CA LYS A 369 6.43 52.90 -39.43
C LYS A 369 5.07 52.37 -38.96
N GLU A 370 3.97 52.87 -39.50
CA GLU A 370 2.62 52.37 -39.19
C GLU A 370 2.47 50.88 -39.54
N ARG A 371 3.04 50.43 -40.67
CA ARG A 371 3.05 49.02 -41.06
C ARG A 371 3.86 48.15 -40.10
N LEU A 372 4.98 48.66 -39.59
CA LEU A 372 5.80 47.97 -38.60
C LEU A 372 5.06 47.86 -37.26
N GLU A 373 4.50 48.96 -36.77
CA GLU A 373 3.69 49.01 -35.53
C GLU A 373 2.51 48.04 -35.62
N SER A 374 1.81 47.98 -36.76
CA SER A 374 0.73 47.01 -37.00
C SER A 374 1.21 45.55 -36.92
N LYS A 375 2.36 45.23 -37.52
CA LYS A 375 2.96 43.89 -37.42
C LYS A 375 3.43 43.57 -36.00
N GLU A 376 3.97 44.55 -35.29
CA GLU A 376 4.39 44.41 -33.90
C GLU A 376 3.21 44.10 -32.98
N LEU A 377 2.08 44.80 -33.16
CA LEU A 377 0.82 44.49 -32.49
C LEU A 377 0.37 43.05 -32.78
N HIS A 378 0.45 42.60 -34.04
CA HIS A 378 0.09 41.23 -34.41
C HIS A 378 1.00 40.18 -33.75
N VAL A 379 2.32 40.42 -33.74
CA VAL A 379 3.29 39.55 -33.07
C VAL A 379 3.03 39.49 -31.56
N ASN A 380 2.71 40.62 -30.93
CA ASN A 380 2.38 40.67 -29.52
C ASN A 380 1.08 39.90 -29.21
N LEU A 381 0.07 40.01 -30.07
CA LEU A 381 -1.17 39.22 -29.95
C LEU A 381 -0.90 37.72 -30.07
N LEU A 382 -0.06 37.30 -31.02
CA LEU A 382 0.33 35.90 -31.19
C LEU A 382 1.13 35.37 -30.00
N ARG A 383 2.07 36.16 -29.47
CA ARG A 383 2.81 35.81 -28.25
C ARG A 383 1.86 35.64 -27.06
N GLN A 384 0.89 36.54 -26.88
CA GLN A 384 -0.11 36.42 -25.84
C GLN A 384 -0.97 35.16 -26.03
N LYS A 385 -1.36 34.83 -27.26
CA LYS A 385 -2.13 33.60 -27.54
C LYS A 385 -1.31 32.34 -27.29
N ILE A 386 -0.03 32.32 -27.64
CA ILE A 386 0.88 31.21 -27.33
C ILE A 386 0.99 31.03 -25.82
N ALA A 387 1.22 32.12 -25.06
CA ALA A 387 1.29 32.06 -23.61
C ALA A 387 -0.02 31.52 -22.98
N GLN A 388 -1.18 31.92 -23.49
CA GLN A 388 -2.47 31.37 -23.06
C GLN A 388 -2.58 29.88 -23.34
N LEU A 389 -2.21 29.43 -24.54
CA LEU A 389 -2.24 28.01 -24.91
C LEU A 389 -1.26 27.17 -24.09
N GLU A 390 -0.09 27.71 -23.76
CA GLU A 390 0.88 27.08 -22.87
C GLU A 390 0.34 26.95 -21.44
N GLN A 391 -0.33 27.99 -20.92
CA GLN A 391 -1.02 27.93 -19.63
C GLN A 391 -2.16 26.90 -19.64
N GLU A 392 -3.01 26.89 -20.67
CA GLU A 392 -4.07 25.89 -20.81
C GLU A 392 -3.50 24.46 -20.85
N LYS A 393 -2.39 24.26 -21.56
CA LYS A 393 -1.68 22.97 -21.61
C LYS A 393 -1.13 22.57 -20.24
N GLN A 394 -0.53 23.51 -19.51
CA GLN A 394 -0.04 23.29 -18.14
C GLN A 394 -1.18 22.86 -17.22
N VAL A 395 -2.30 23.61 -17.22
CA VAL A 395 -3.50 23.28 -16.43
C VAL A 395 -4.06 21.91 -16.80
N ARG A 396 -4.19 21.59 -18.10
CA ARG A 396 -4.64 20.26 -18.54
C ARG A 396 -3.71 19.13 -18.09
N SER A 397 -2.41 19.38 -18.08
CA SER A 397 -1.41 18.41 -17.62
C SER A 397 -1.52 18.20 -16.11
N ALA A 398 -1.67 19.27 -15.32
CA ALA A 398 -1.91 19.19 -13.88
C ALA A 398 -3.20 18.41 -13.55
N LEU A 399 -4.31 18.71 -14.25
CA LEU A 399 -5.57 17.97 -14.10
C LEU A 399 -5.45 16.49 -14.48
N ALA A 400 -4.59 16.15 -15.45
CA ALA A 400 -4.32 14.75 -15.78
C ALA A 400 -3.58 14.03 -14.65
N VAL A 401 -2.58 14.68 -14.05
CA VAL A 401 -1.85 14.16 -12.88
C VAL A 401 -2.80 13.97 -11.68
N GLU A 402 -3.61 14.98 -11.34
CA GLU A 402 -4.61 14.87 -10.26
C GLU A 402 -5.60 13.71 -10.52
N ARG A 403 -6.03 13.52 -11.78
CA ARG A 403 -6.90 12.40 -12.15
C ARG A 403 -6.19 11.06 -11.95
N ASP A 404 -4.93 10.94 -12.32
CA ASP A 404 -4.15 9.71 -12.16
C ASP A 404 -3.89 9.40 -10.67
N GLU A 405 -3.64 10.42 -9.86
CA GLU A 405 -3.55 10.30 -8.39
C GLU A 405 -4.88 9.84 -7.79
N ALA A 406 -6.00 10.47 -8.17
CA ALA A 406 -7.33 10.07 -7.74
C ALA A 406 -7.62 8.61 -8.13
N ASN A 407 -7.29 8.20 -9.35
CA ASN A 407 -7.43 6.81 -9.81
C ASN A 407 -6.56 5.84 -8.98
N LEU A 408 -5.35 6.24 -8.61
CA LEU A 408 -4.46 5.45 -7.77
C LEU A 408 -5.05 5.28 -6.36
N THR A 409 -5.60 6.34 -5.77
CA THR A 409 -6.27 6.27 -4.46
C THR A 409 -7.51 5.38 -4.51
N LEU A 410 -8.31 5.46 -5.58
CA LEU A 410 -9.48 4.63 -5.79
C LEU A 410 -9.10 3.15 -5.87
N ARG A 411 -8.05 2.80 -6.63
CA ARG A 411 -7.52 1.43 -6.68
C ARG A 411 -7.03 0.94 -5.31
N LYS A 412 -6.38 1.78 -4.51
CA LYS A 412 -5.94 1.45 -3.14
C LYS A 412 -7.14 1.17 -2.23
N LEU A 413 -8.17 2.02 -2.28
CA LEU A 413 -9.40 1.83 -1.52
C LEU A 413 -10.15 0.57 -1.95
N GLN A 414 -10.21 0.30 -3.25
CA GLN A 414 -10.83 -0.92 -3.78
C GLN A 414 -10.14 -2.19 -3.28
N LYS A 415 -8.79 -2.23 -3.28
CA LYS A 415 -8.02 -3.32 -2.67
C LYS A 415 -8.33 -3.48 -1.16
N LYS A 416 -8.52 -2.38 -0.42
CA LYS A 416 -8.93 -2.44 1.00
C LYS A 416 -10.34 -3.01 1.17
N VAL A 417 -11.28 -2.57 0.34
CA VAL A 417 -12.66 -3.09 0.34
C VAL A 417 -12.67 -4.60 0.05
N GLU A 418 -11.90 -5.07 -0.94
CA GLU A 418 -11.78 -6.49 -1.25
C GLU A 418 -11.21 -7.32 -0.08
N ARG A 419 -10.21 -6.78 0.64
CA ARG A 419 -9.67 -7.42 1.85
C ARG A 419 -10.70 -7.51 2.96
N LEU A 420 -11.35 -6.40 3.29
CA LEU A 420 -12.41 -6.35 4.30
C LEU A 420 -13.59 -7.26 3.94
N GLN A 421 -13.95 -7.36 2.66
CA GLN A 421 -14.98 -8.30 2.21
C GLN A 421 -14.58 -9.76 2.37
N LYS A 422 -13.30 -10.12 2.18
CA LYS A 422 -12.80 -11.48 2.43
C LYS A 422 -12.82 -11.80 3.91
N GLU A 423 -12.32 -10.91 4.76
CA GLU A 423 -12.37 -11.05 6.22
C GLU A 423 -13.82 -11.20 6.72
N LEU A 424 -14.74 -10.39 6.19
CA LEU A 424 -16.15 -10.49 6.52
C LEU A 424 -16.76 -11.84 6.11
N ARG A 425 -16.37 -12.41 4.96
CA ARG A 425 -16.81 -13.76 4.56
C ARG A 425 -16.30 -14.81 5.54
N VAL A 426 -15.00 -14.79 5.86
CA VAL A 426 -14.40 -15.72 6.83
C VAL A 426 -15.11 -15.64 8.18
N CYS A 427 -15.38 -14.43 8.68
CA CYS A 427 -16.13 -14.23 9.93
C CYS A 427 -17.57 -14.73 9.84
N ARG A 428 -18.23 -14.61 8.68
CA ARG A 428 -19.58 -15.18 8.48
C ARG A 428 -19.55 -16.70 8.45
N ASP A 429 -18.57 -17.29 7.77
CA ASP A 429 -18.40 -18.74 7.66
C ASP A 429 -18.13 -19.34 9.04
N SER A 430 -17.24 -18.73 9.84
CA SER A 430 -16.99 -19.16 11.22
C SER A 430 -18.21 -19.00 12.12
N ASN A 431 -19.01 -17.94 11.92
CA ASN A 431 -20.24 -17.74 12.70
C ASN A 431 -21.32 -18.76 12.31
N ALA A 432 -21.43 -19.12 11.02
CA ALA A 432 -22.30 -20.19 10.56
C ALA A 432 -21.86 -21.55 11.14
N GLU A 433 -20.55 -21.83 11.18
CA GLU A 433 -20.00 -23.05 11.78
C GLU A 433 -20.25 -23.12 13.28
N LEU A 434 -20.01 -22.02 14.02
CA LEU A 434 -20.33 -21.95 15.45
C LEU A 434 -21.83 -22.14 15.72
N LYS A 435 -22.71 -21.61 14.86
CA LYS A 435 -24.15 -21.85 14.96
C LYS A 435 -24.52 -23.32 14.72
N ALA A 436 -23.86 -23.98 13.77
CA ALA A 436 -24.05 -25.41 13.52
C ALA A 436 -23.59 -26.24 14.73
N GLN A 437 -22.39 -25.98 15.24
CA GLN A 437 -21.87 -26.63 16.45
C GLN A 437 -22.78 -26.41 17.67
N LEU A 438 -23.36 -25.22 17.80
CA LEU A 438 -24.31 -24.92 18.85
C LEU A 438 -25.60 -25.76 18.71
N ALA A 439 -26.12 -25.89 17.48
CA ALA A 439 -27.28 -26.74 17.20
C ALA A 439 -26.99 -28.22 17.52
N ASP A 440 -25.82 -28.74 17.11
CA ASP A 440 -25.38 -30.11 17.44
C ASP A 440 -25.27 -30.31 18.96
N THR A 441 -24.73 -29.32 19.67
CA THR A 441 -24.64 -29.34 21.13
C THR A 441 -26.03 -29.36 21.78
N HIS A 442 -26.99 -28.58 21.25
CA HIS A 442 -28.37 -28.62 21.70
C HIS A 442 -29.01 -29.99 21.46
N GLU A 443 -28.77 -30.61 20.31
CA GLU A 443 -29.29 -31.96 20.01
C GLU A 443 -28.68 -33.03 20.94
N LEU A 444 -27.37 -32.97 21.18
CA LEU A 444 -26.70 -33.84 22.16
C LEU A 444 -27.27 -33.64 23.57
N LYS A 445 -27.56 -32.39 23.96
CA LYS A 445 -28.18 -32.08 25.26
C LYS A 445 -29.60 -32.67 25.36
N ILE A 446 -30.39 -32.61 24.29
CA ILE A 446 -31.71 -33.27 24.22
C ILE A 446 -31.55 -34.78 24.39
N LYS A 447 -30.67 -35.43 23.61
CA LYS A 447 -30.40 -36.87 23.73
C LYS A 447 -29.93 -37.27 25.13
N THR A 448 -29.08 -36.44 25.76
CA THR A 448 -28.62 -36.66 27.14
C THR A 448 -29.78 -36.58 28.13
N LEU A 449 -30.69 -35.61 27.98
CA LEU A 449 -31.88 -35.49 28.82
C LEU A 449 -32.84 -36.69 28.63
N GLU A 450 -33.03 -37.15 27.39
CA GLU A 450 -33.84 -38.34 27.09
C GLU A 450 -33.24 -39.61 27.71
N GLN A 451 -31.92 -39.80 27.59
CA GLN A 451 -31.20 -40.90 28.24
C GLN A 451 -31.33 -40.82 29.77
N THR A 452 -31.18 -39.62 30.35
CA THR A 452 -31.31 -39.41 31.80
C THR A 452 -32.72 -39.80 32.27
N LYS A 453 -33.75 -39.43 31.51
CA LYS A 453 -35.14 -39.81 31.79
C LYS A 453 -35.35 -41.33 31.70
N ALA A 454 -34.78 -41.97 30.68
CA ALA A 454 -34.84 -43.43 30.56
C ALA A 454 -34.14 -44.14 31.73
N ILE A 455 -32.98 -43.64 32.18
CA ILE A 455 -32.28 -44.14 33.37
C ILE A 455 -33.14 -43.95 34.62
N GLU A 456 -33.78 -42.80 34.79
CA GLU A 456 -34.73 -42.57 35.90
C GLU A 456 -35.88 -43.58 35.90
N ASP A 457 -36.48 -43.86 34.75
CA ASP A 457 -37.59 -44.81 34.65
C ASP A 457 -37.12 -46.26 34.88
N LEU A 458 -35.92 -46.62 34.42
CA LEU A 458 -35.27 -47.89 34.77
C LEU A 458 -34.95 -47.99 36.26
N ASN A 459 -34.50 -46.90 36.90
CA ASN A 459 -34.27 -46.88 38.35
C ASN A 459 -35.59 -47.06 39.11
N LYS A 460 -36.68 -46.40 38.70
CA LYS A 460 -38.01 -46.61 39.29
C LYS A 460 -38.50 -48.05 39.12
N SER A 461 -38.25 -48.68 37.98
CA SER A 461 -38.64 -50.07 37.75
C SER A 461 -37.78 -51.05 38.55
N ARG A 462 -36.47 -50.80 38.64
CA ARG A 462 -35.53 -51.50 39.54
C ARG A 462 -36.00 -51.41 40.99
N ASP A 463 -36.35 -50.23 41.48
CA ASP A 463 -36.81 -50.05 42.87
C ASP A 463 -38.12 -50.81 43.14
N LYS A 464 -39.02 -50.90 42.15
CA LYS A 464 -40.21 -51.74 42.24
C LYS A 464 -39.86 -53.23 42.28
N LEU A 465 -38.93 -53.67 41.44
CA LEU A 465 -38.41 -55.04 41.42
C LEU A 465 -37.73 -55.40 42.75
N GLU A 466 -36.92 -54.50 43.32
CA GLU A 466 -36.29 -54.68 44.64
C GLU A 466 -37.36 -54.84 45.72
N LYS A 467 -38.40 -53.99 45.73
CA LYS A 467 -39.54 -54.14 46.66
C LYS A 467 -40.29 -55.47 46.48
N MET A 468 -40.45 -55.95 45.25
CA MET A 468 -41.06 -57.26 44.99
C MET A 468 -40.16 -58.40 45.45
N LYS A 469 -38.84 -58.30 45.21
CA LYS A 469 -37.83 -59.23 45.70
C LYS A 469 -37.83 -59.29 47.22
N GLU A 470 -37.78 -58.16 47.93
CA GLU A 470 -37.87 -58.12 49.40
C GLU A 470 -39.16 -58.78 49.92
N LYS A 471 -40.31 -58.56 49.25
CA LYS A 471 -41.57 -59.23 49.61
C LYS A 471 -41.49 -60.74 49.37
N ALA A 472 -40.88 -61.16 48.27
CA ALA A 472 -40.69 -62.58 47.96
C ALA A 472 -39.73 -63.24 48.96
N GLU A 473 -38.62 -62.57 49.31
CA GLU A 473 -37.68 -63.02 50.35
C GLU A 473 -38.37 -63.13 51.72
N LYS A 474 -39.19 -62.15 52.12
CA LYS A 474 -39.97 -62.24 53.36
C LYS A 474 -40.94 -63.42 53.37
N LYS A 475 -41.64 -63.68 52.27
CA LYS A 475 -42.52 -64.86 52.13
C LYS A 475 -41.72 -66.17 52.16
N LEU A 476 -40.60 -66.22 51.45
CA LEU A 476 -39.70 -67.36 51.46
C LEU A 476 -39.20 -67.65 52.87
N MET A 477 -38.83 -66.61 53.62
CA MET A 477 -38.40 -66.74 55.02
C MET A 477 -39.54 -67.23 55.93
N SER A 478 -40.80 -66.79 55.74
CA SER A 478 -41.93 -67.31 56.53
C SER A 478 -42.22 -68.78 56.21
N VAL A 479 -42.27 -69.14 54.92
CA VAL A 479 -42.44 -70.53 54.49
C VAL A 479 -41.31 -71.41 55.01
N LYS A 480 -40.07 -70.90 55.02
CA LYS A 480 -38.93 -71.60 55.60
C LYS A 480 -39.12 -71.82 57.11
N SER A 481 -39.53 -70.81 57.87
CA SER A 481 -39.81 -70.97 59.30
C SER A 481 -40.98 -71.90 59.60
N GLU A 482 -42.03 -71.89 58.76
CA GLU A 482 -43.14 -72.83 58.85
C GLU A 482 -42.65 -74.26 58.59
N LEU A 483 -41.84 -74.46 57.55
CA LEU A 483 -41.24 -75.76 57.25
C LEU A 483 -40.39 -76.26 58.43
N ASP A 484 -39.49 -75.42 58.97
CA ASP A 484 -38.65 -75.76 60.12
C ASP A 484 -39.50 -76.16 61.35
N SER A 485 -40.65 -75.49 61.57
CA SER A 485 -41.58 -75.84 62.66
C SER A 485 -42.30 -77.17 62.44
N THR A 486 -42.78 -77.44 61.22
CA THR A 486 -43.40 -78.74 60.88
C THR A 486 -42.41 -79.89 60.91
N GLU A 487 -41.15 -79.64 60.53
CA GLU A 487 -40.06 -80.61 60.65
C GLU A 487 -39.77 -80.92 62.13
N HIS A 488 -39.83 -79.92 63.01
CA HIS A 488 -39.67 -80.10 64.45
C HIS A 488 -40.82 -80.91 65.07
N GLU A 489 -42.07 -80.56 64.76
CA GLU A 489 -43.25 -81.33 65.21
C GLU A 489 -43.20 -82.79 64.74
N ALA A 490 -42.86 -83.03 63.47
CA ALA A 490 -42.72 -84.38 62.94
C ALA A 490 -41.60 -85.18 63.63
N LYS A 491 -40.51 -84.53 64.07
CA LYS A 491 -39.45 -85.16 64.87
C LYS A 491 -39.95 -85.53 66.27
N GLU A 492 -40.71 -84.66 66.94
CA GLU A 492 -41.30 -84.94 68.25
C GLU A 492 -42.31 -86.10 68.20
N ASP A 493 -43.17 -86.14 67.19
CA ASP A 493 -44.12 -87.24 67.00
C ASP A 493 -43.43 -88.59 66.78
N LYS A 494 -42.35 -88.58 66.01
CA LYS A 494 -41.51 -89.77 65.81
C LYS A 494 -40.88 -90.25 67.12
N GLU A 495 -40.43 -89.32 67.97
CA GLU A 495 -39.87 -89.63 69.28
C GLU A 495 -40.94 -90.18 70.24
N ARG A 496 -42.14 -89.58 70.25
CA ARG A 496 -43.31 -90.11 70.99
C ARG A 496 -43.65 -91.54 70.59
N ALA A 497 -43.70 -91.81 69.28
CA ALA A 497 -43.98 -93.14 68.76
C ALA A 497 -42.91 -94.17 69.17
N ARG A 498 -41.62 -93.77 69.16
CA ARG A 498 -40.53 -94.61 69.67
C ARG A 498 -40.70 -94.97 71.14
N ASN A 499 -40.97 -93.98 72.00
CA ASN A 499 -41.16 -94.19 73.44
C ASN A 499 -42.33 -95.15 73.72
N MET A 500 -43.42 -95.02 72.95
CA MET A 500 -44.59 -95.91 73.07
C MET A 500 -44.27 -97.36 72.69
N VAL A 501 -43.50 -97.58 71.62
CA VAL A 501 -43.04 -98.93 71.23
C VAL A 501 -42.13 -99.54 72.28
N GLU A 502 -41.24 -98.75 72.89
CA GLU A 502 -40.34 -99.22 73.94
C GLU A 502 -41.10 -99.67 75.20
N ALA A 503 -42.12 -98.91 75.60
CA ALA A 503 -43.02 -99.27 76.70
C ALA A 503 -43.73 -100.62 76.45
N VAL A 504 -44.36 -100.79 75.29
CA VAL A 504 -45.04 -102.05 74.92
C VAL A 504 -44.07 -103.24 74.89
N THR A 505 -42.85 -103.02 74.41
CA THR A 505 -41.80 -104.06 74.38
C THR A 505 -41.37 -104.47 75.79
N SER A 506 -41.34 -103.54 76.74
CA SER A 506 -41.01 -103.81 78.14
C SER A 506 -42.12 -104.61 78.86
N GLU A 507 -43.39 -104.30 78.61
CA GLU A 507 -44.54 -105.02 79.14
C GLU A 507 -44.65 -106.45 78.57
N MET A 508 -44.33 -106.64 77.29
CA MET A 508 -44.28 -107.96 76.68
C MET A 508 -43.21 -108.86 77.32
N LYS A 509 -42.07 -108.29 77.73
CA LYS A 509 -41.02 -109.03 78.45
C LYS A 509 -41.46 -109.47 79.85
N THR A 510 -42.21 -108.64 80.58
CA THR A 510 -42.70 -108.98 81.92
C THR A 510 -43.79 -110.05 81.86
N LEU A 511 -44.74 -109.95 80.92
CA LEU A 511 -45.78 -110.96 80.67
C LEU A 511 -45.21 -112.33 80.27
N LYS A 512 -44.14 -112.35 79.47
CA LYS A 512 -43.48 -113.62 79.11
C LYS A 512 -42.88 -114.32 80.34
N LYS A 513 -42.31 -113.56 81.27
CA LYS A 513 -41.67 -114.08 82.47
C LYS A 513 -42.69 -114.65 83.48
N SER A 514 -43.85 -114.00 83.63
CA SER A 514 -44.92 -114.50 84.50
C SER A 514 -45.57 -115.78 83.98
N LEU A 515 -45.65 -115.95 82.65
CA LEU A 515 -46.12 -117.17 82.02
C LEU A 515 -45.20 -118.38 82.30
N GLU A 516 -43.88 -118.20 82.15
CA GLU A 516 -42.89 -119.25 82.46
C GLU A 516 -42.91 -119.68 83.94
N GLU A 517 -43.27 -118.77 84.87
CA GLU A 517 -43.43 -119.10 86.28
C GLU A 517 -44.74 -119.85 86.58
N ALA A 518 -45.83 -119.55 85.86
CA ALA A 518 -47.09 -120.28 85.97
C ALA A 518 -46.94 -121.73 85.51
N GLU A 519 -46.25 -121.94 84.38
CA GLU A 519 -45.98 -123.26 83.81
C GLU A 519 -45.13 -124.14 84.76
N LYS A 520 -44.18 -123.54 85.48
CA LYS A 520 -43.40 -124.23 86.52
C LYS A 520 -44.24 -124.63 87.74
N ARG A 521 -45.18 -123.79 88.18
CA ARG A 521 -46.08 -124.09 89.31
C ARG A 521 -47.04 -125.22 88.97
N GLU A 522 -47.56 -125.24 87.75
CA GLU A 522 -48.46 -126.31 87.28
C GLU A 522 -47.75 -127.68 87.32
N LYS A 523 -46.50 -127.73 86.84
CA LYS A 523 -45.70 -128.95 86.86
C LYS A 523 -45.48 -129.50 88.28
N GLN A 524 -45.19 -128.63 89.26
CA GLN A 524 -45.05 -129.02 90.67
C GLN A 524 -46.33 -129.59 91.29
N LEU A 525 -47.50 -129.08 90.91
CA LEU A 525 -48.80 -129.58 91.42
C LEU A 525 -49.14 -130.96 90.85
N VAL A 526 -48.79 -131.19 89.58
CA VAL A 526 -48.92 -132.51 88.95
C VAL A 526 -48.03 -133.54 89.66
N ASP A 527 -46.77 -133.20 89.92
CA ASP A 527 -45.82 -134.08 90.62
C ASP A 527 -46.29 -134.40 92.07
N PHE A 528 -46.82 -133.40 92.79
CA PHE A 528 -47.38 -133.59 94.13
C PHE A 528 -48.58 -134.54 94.13
N ARG A 529 -49.48 -134.37 93.15
CA ARG A 529 -50.67 -135.22 92.98
C ARG A 529 -50.30 -136.69 92.73
N GLU A 530 -49.21 -136.93 92.02
CA GLU A 530 -48.68 -138.27 91.74
C GLU A 530 -48.15 -138.96 93.01
N VAL A 531 -47.38 -138.24 93.83
CA VAL A 531 -46.81 -138.75 95.09
C VAL A 531 -47.90 -139.11 96.11
N VAL A 532 -48.90 -138.26 96.29
CA VAL A 532 -50.00 -138.48 97.25
C VAL A 532 -50.83 -139.71 96.84
N SER A 533 -51.11 -139.87 95.54
CA SER A 533 -51.83 -141.01 95.00
C SER A 533 -51.09 -142.33 95.24
N GLN A 534 -49.77 -142.32 95.11
CA GLN A 534 -48.90 -143.48 95.34
C GLN A 534 -48.83 -143.89 96.82
N LYS A 535 -48.83 -142.93 97.74
CA LYS A 535 -48.80 -143.19 99.20
C LYS A 535 -50.12 -143.71 99.76
N LEU A 536 -51.24 -143.53 99.06
CA LEU A 536 -52.58 -143.95 99.48
C LEU A 536 -53.01 -145.33 98.94
N GLY A 537 -52.15 -146.04 98.20
CA GLY A 537 -52.44 -147.40 97.72
C GLY A 537 -53.50 -147.48 96.62
N LEU A 538 -53.80 -146.36 95.95
CA LEU A 538 -54.76 -146.28 94.85
C LEU A 538 -54.07 -146.67 93.54
N ASN A 539 -54.53 -147.75 92.87
CA ASN A 539 -53.91 -148.25 91.64
C ASN A 539 -54.08 -147.27 90.46
N MET A 540 -52.95 -147.01 89.78
CA MET A 540 -52.66 -145.87 88.89
C MET A 540 -53.01 -146.04 87.40
N THR A 541 -53.89 -146.98 87.01
CA THR A 541 -54.17 -147.23 85.56
C THR A 541 -55.39 -146.49 85.00
N SER A 542 -55.95 -145.48 85.69
CA SER A 542 -57.06 -144.67 85.17
C SER A 542 -56.75 -143.17 85.26
N LEU A 543 -56.73 -142.49 84.11
CA LEU A 543 -56.45 -141.05 83.93
C LEU A 543 -57.61 -140.15 84.40
N ALA A 544 -58.22 -140.47 85.53
CA ALA A 544 -59.19 -139.63 86.22
C ALA A 544 -59.40 -140.20 87.63
N LEU A 545 -58.49 -139.90 88.55
CA LEU A 545 -58.81 -139.92 89.98
C LEU A 545 -59.28 -138.51 90.37
N PRO A 546 -60.57 -138.30 90.64
CA PRO A 546 -61.07 -137.03 91.13
C PRO A 546 -60.49 -136.75 92.52
N ASP A 547 -60.11 -135.50 92.80
CA ASP A 547 -59.50 -135.09 94.07
C ASP A 547 -60.32 -135.53 95.29
N CYS A 548 -61.64 -135.67 95.13
CA CYS A 548 -62.53 -136.15 96.17
C CYS A 548 -62.28 -137.60 96.62
N GLU A 549 -61.71 -138.49 95.79
CA GLU A 549 -61.34 -139.86 96.18
C GLU A 549 -60.07 -139.88 97.06
N ILE A 550 -59.07 -139.05 96.71
CA ILE A 550 -57.85 -138.83 97.52
C ILE A 550 -58.24 -138.23 98.88
N ILE A 551 -59.13 -137.23 98.86
CA ILE A 551 -59.66 -136.58 100.05
C ILE A 551 -60.44 -137.58 100.94
N LYS A 552 -61.34 -138.40 100.40
CA LYS A 552 -62.09 -139.41 101.18
C LYS A 552 -61.21 -140.48 101.83
N CYS A 553 -60.08 -140.85 101.21
CA CYS A 553 -59.10 -141.77 101.79
C CYS A 553 -58.30 -141.10 102.91
N LEU A 554 -57.86 -139.86 102.71
CA LEU A 554 -57.21 -139.06 103.75
C LEU A 554 -58.16 -138.78 104.93
N GLU A 555 -59.43 -138.47 104.68
CA GLU A 555 -60.46 -138.27 105.71
C GLU A 555 -60.69 -139.53 106.55
N ARG A 556 -60.68 -140.72 105.94
CA ARG A 556 -60.76 -142.00 106.67
C ARG A 556 -59.53 -142.25 107.56
N LEU A 557 -58.34 -141.87 107.08
CA LEU A 557 -57.08 -141.96 107.83
C LEU A 557 -57.03 -140.96 109.00
N ILE A 558 -57.55 -139.74 108.78
CA ILE A 558 -57.65 -138.68 109.78
C ILE A 558 -58.72 -139.01 110.85
N HIS A 559 -59.82 -139.69 110.49
CA HIS A 559 -60.84 -140.12 111.46
C HIS A 559 -60.34 -141.20 112.43
N LEU A 560 -59.35 -142.02 112.05
CA LEU A 560 -58.74 -143.04 112.92
C LEU A 560 -57.73 -142.48 113.94
N HIS A 561 -57.29 -141.22 113.80
CA HIS A 561 -56.21 -140.63 114.62
C HIS A 561 -56.62 -139.42 115.48
N ARG A 562 -57.93 -139.15 115.67
CA ARG A 562 -58.41 -138.02 116.49
C ARG A 562 -59.05 -138.44 117.82
N HIS A 563 -58.34 -139.28 118.57
CA HIS A 563 -58.36 -139.27 120.04
C HIS A 563 -56.95 -138.93 120.52
N HIS A 564 -56.84 -137.81 121.26
CA HIS A 564 -55.70 -137.31 122.06
C HIS A 564 -54.92 -136.07 121.56
N PHE A 565 -54.96 -135.05 122.43
CA PHE A 565 -54.16 -133.80 122.57
C PHE A 565 -54.43 -132.68 121.52
N VAL A 566 -54.98 -131.47 121.82
CA VAL A 566 -54.80 -130.43 122.89
C VAL A 566 -53.33 -130.04 123.04
N THR A 567 -52.82 -128.82 122.84
CA THR A 567 -53.29 -127.45 123.12
C THR A 567 -52.33 -126.46 122.41
N CYS A 568 -52.75 -125.19 122.25
CA CYS A 568 -51.97 -123.94 122.35
C CYS A 568 -50.67 -123.77 121.53
N ALA A 569 -50.30 -122.60 121.02
CA ALA A 569 -50.90 -121.28 120.85
C ALA A 569 -49.81 -120.42 120.18
N CYS A 570 -50.27 -119.30 119.59
CA CYS A 570 -49.59 -118.00 119.61
C CYS A 570 -48.47 -117.65 118.61
N LEU A 571 -48.76 -116.53 117.91
CA LEU A 571 -47.92 -115.33 117.68
C LEU A 571 -46.78 -115.50 116.64
N LYS A 572 -46.41 -114.54 115.80
CA LYS A 572 -46.67 -113.09 115.66
C LYS A 572 -45.94 -112.59 114.39
N ASP A 573 -46.38 -111.45 113.82
CA ASP A 573 -45.54 -110.35 113.28
C ASP A 573 -44.59 -110.67 112.08
N VAL A 574 -44.19 -109.81 111.13
CA VAL A 574 -44.24 -108.35 110.96
C VAL A 574 -43.67 -108.00 109.56
N THR A 575 -44.20 -106.91 108.99
CA THR A 575 -43.63 -105.85 108.12
C THR A 575 -43.05 -106.05 106.71
N LEU A 576 -43.53 -105.11 105.87
CA LEU A 576 -42.87 -104.15 104.94
C LEU A 576 -41.70 -104.55 104.03
N GLY A 577 -41.85 -104.06 102.79
CA GLY A 577 -40.83 -103.85 101.76
C GLY A 577 -41.51 -103.53 100.44
#